data_AF-A0A8B7QJJ9-F1
#
_entry.id   AF-A0A8B7QJJ9-F1
#
_cell.length_a   1.000
_cell.length_b   1.000
_cell.length_c   1.000
_cell.angle_alpha   90.00
_cell.angle_beta   90.00
_cell.angle_gamma   90.00
#
_symmetry.space_group_name_H-M   'P 1'
#
loop_
_entity.id
_entity.type
_entity.pdbx_description
1 polymer ?
#
loop_
_entity_poly.entity_id
_entity_poly.type
_entity_poly.pdbx_seq_one_letter_code
_entity_poly.pdbx_strand_id
1 'polypeptide(L)'
;MSCTIEKILTDAKTLLERLREHDAAAESLVDQSAALHRRVAAMREAGTALPDQYQEDASDMKDMSKYKPHILLSQENTQIRDLQQENRELWVSLEEHQDALELIMSKYRKQMLQLMVAKKTVDAEPVLKAHQSHSAEIESQIDRICEMGEVMRKAVQVDDDQFCKIQEKLAQLELENKELRELLSISSESLQVQPMLKRRGLYKTCTPAGNLGGHLRILPTTVAISSLE
;
A
#
# COMPACT_ATOMS: atom_id res chain seq x y z
N MET A 1 -29.47 -44.18 101.24
CA MET A 1 -28.98 -43.92 99.86
C MET A 1 -29.42 -45.09 98.99
N SER A 2 -30.64 -45.04 98.44
CA SER A 2 -31.14 -46.07 97.53
C SER A 2 -30.65 -45.76 96.11
N CYS A 3 -29.68 -46.53 95.64
CA CYS A 3 -29.27 -46.48 94.25
C CYS A 3 -30.40 -47.09 93.41
N THR A 4 -31.04 -46.30 92.55
CA THR A 4 -32.05 -46.80 91.62
C THR A 4 -31.34 -47.38 90.40
N ILE A 5 -31.87 -48.48 89.85
CA ILE A 5 -31.32 -49.16 88.68
C ILE A 5 -31.10 -48.18 87.51
N GLU A 6 -31.94 -47.17 87.39
CA GLU A 6 -31.83 -46.10 86.39
C GLU A 6 -30.53 -45.28 86.49
N LYS A 7 -30.03 -45.00 87.71
CA LYS A 7 -28.76 -44.30 87.91
C LYS A 7 -27.57 -45.14 87.46
N ILE A 8 -27.59 -46.44 87.78
CA ILE A 8 -26.54 -47.37 87.34
C ILE A 8 -26.54 -47.49 85.81
N LEU A 9 -27.72 -47.55 85.19
CA LEU A 9 -27.85 -47.62 83.73
C LEU A 9 -27.38 -46.34 83.04
N THR A 10 -27.62 -45.17 83.64
CA THR A 10 -27.15 -43.89 83.08
C THR A 10 -25.64 -43.76 83.24
N ASP A 11 -25.08 -44.09 84.40
CA ASP A 11 -23.63 -44.10 84.62
C ASP A 11 -22.92 -45.10 83.67
N ALA A 12 -23.46 -46.31 83.49
CA ALA A 12 -22.92 -47.29 82.56
C ALA A 12 -22.93 -46.80 81.10
N LYS A 13 -23.99 -46.10 80.67
CA LYS A 13 -24.06 -45.47 79.34
C LYS A 13 -22.98 -44.40 79.18
N THR A 14 -22.84 -43.50 80.16
CA THR A 14 -21.81 -42.45 80.09
C THR A 14 -20.39 -43.02 80.07
N LEU A 15 -20.13 -44.09 80.83
CA LEU A 15 -18.83 -44.76 80.80
C LEU A 15 -18.55 -45.41 79.43
N LEU A 16 -19.55 -46.05 78.83
CA LEU A 16 -19.42 -46.66 77.51
C LEU A 16 -19.17 -45.62 76.43
N GLU A 17 -19.81 -44.44 76.53
CA GLU A 17 -19.60 -43.33 75.60
C GLU A 17 -18.18 -42.76 75.72
N ARG A 18 -17.69 -42.56 76.96
CA ARG A 18 -16.31 -42.15 77.22
C ARG A 18 -15.28 -43.19 76.74
N LEU A 19 -15.54 -44.48 76.95
CA LEU A 19 -14.67 -45.54 76.43
C LEU A 19 -14.60 -45.51 74.90
N ARG A 20 -15.72 -45.28 74.23
CA ARG A 20 -15.76 -45.11 72.77
C ARG A 20 -14.94 -43.92 72.28
N GLU A 21 -15.02 -42.78 72.97
CA GLU A 21 -14.22 -41.60 72.64
C GLU A 21 -12.72 -41.85 72.86
N HIS A 22 -12.36 -42.55 73.94
CA HIS A 22 -10.97 -42.95 74.20
C HIS A 22 -10.44 -43.93 73.16
N ASP A 23 -11.23 -44.92 72.74
CA ASP A 23 -10.85 -45.85 71.67
C ASP A 23 -10.64 -45.10 70.34
N ALA A 24 -11.52 -44.15 70.00
CA ALA A 24 -11.35 -43.32 68.81
C ALA A 24 -10.07 -42.44 68.87
N ALA A 25 -9.75 -41.90 70.05
CA ALA A 25 -8.51 -41.15 70.25
C ALA A 25 -7.26 -42.04 70.16
N ALA A 26 -7.34 -43.29 70.65
CA ALA A 26 -6.26 -44.25 70.55
C ALA A 26 -5.99 -44.66 69.09
N GLU A 27 -7.03 -44.90 68.30
CA GLU A 27 -6.90 -45.15 66.85
C GLU A 27 -6.21 -43.99 66.13
N SER A 28 -6.56 -42.74 66.46
CA SER A 28 -5.88 -41.56 65.89
C SER A 28 -4.39 -41.50 66.27
N LEU A 29 -4.02 -41.90 67.48
CA LEU A 29 -2.61 -41.99 67.89
C LEU A 29 -1.87 -43.11 67.15
N VAL A 30 -2.52 -44.24 66.87
CA VAL A 30 -1.95 -45.32 66.05
C VAL A 30 -1.65 -44.79 64.64
N ASP A 31 -2.58 -44.09 64.01
CA ASP A 31 -2.38 -43.48 62.69
C ASP A 31 -1.22 -42.47 62.68
N GLN A 32 -1.13 -41.62 63.71
CA GLN A 32 -0.03 -40.66 63.86
C GLN A 32 1.31 -41.38 64.04
N SER A 33 1.36 -42.44 64.84
CA SER A 33 2.56 -43.24 65.04
C SER A 33 3.01 -43.94 63.75
N ALA A 34 2.07 -44.45 62.95
CA ALA A 34 2.34 -45.08 61.67
C ALA A 34 2.84 -44.07 60.64
N ALA A 35 2.27 -42.86 60.61
CA ALA A 35 2.76 -41.76 59.79
C ALA A 35 4.20 -41.35 60.17
N LEU A 36 4.48 -41.21 61.47
CA LEU A 36 5.83 -40.91 61.96
C LEU A 36 6.80 -42.03 61.61
N HIS A 37 6.41 -43.29 61.78
CA HIS A 37 7.25 -44.44 61.47
C HIS A 37 7.63 -44.49 59.99
N ARG A 38 6.66 -44.22 59.09
CA ARG A 38 6.92 -44.07 57.65
C ARG A 38 7.91 -42.95 57.35
N ARG A 39 7.78 -41.80 58.02
CA ARG A 39 8.72 -40.68 57.84
C ARG A 39 10.13 -41.01 58.33
N VAL A 40 10.26 -41.70 59.47
CA VAL A 40 11.55 -42.16 59.99
C VAL A 40 12.18 -43.21 59.08
N ALA A 41 11.38 -44.15 58.56
CA ALA A 41 11.84 -45.13 57.58
C ALA A 41 12.33 -44.45 56.30
N ALA A 42 11.58 -43.48 55.75
CA ALA A 42 12.01 -42.70 54.59
C ALA A 42 13.31 -41.92 54.86
N MET A 43 13.47 -41.33 56.05
CA MET A 43 14.72 -40.65 56.43
C MET A 43 15.90 -41.62 56.56
N ARG A 44 15.67 -42.82 57.10
CA ARG A 44 16.69 -43.87 57.18
C ARG A 44 17.10 -44.34 55.78
N GLU A 45 16.12 -44.61 54.92
CA GLU A 45 16.34 -45.01 53.54
C GLU A 45 17.09 -43.91 52.77
N ALA A 46 16.72 -42.63 52.91
CA ALA A 46 17.49 -41.52 52.32
C ALA A 46 18.95 -41.46 52.81
N GLY A 47 19.23 -41.92 54.04
CA GLY A 47 20.59 -42.05 54.58
C GLY A 47 21.35 -43.32 54.15
N THR A 48 20.66 -44.34 53.61
CA THR A 48 21.26 -45.62 53.16
C THR A 48 21.14 -45.89 51.66
N ALA A 49 20.32 -45.14 50.93
CA ALA A 49 20.03 -45.32 49.51
C ALA A 49 20.85 -44.39 48.62
N LEU A 50 22.16 -44.30 48.89
CA LEU A 50 23.12 -43.83 47.89
C LEU A 50 23.89 -45.07 47.37
N PRO A 51 23.52 -45.59 46.19
CA PRO A 51 24.14 -46.78 45.61
C PRO A 51 25.53 -46.47 45.07
N ASP A 52 26.54 -47.22 45.52
CA ASP A 52 27.62 -47.95 44.82
C ASP A 52 28.13 -47.52 43.41
N GLN A 53 27.86 -46.31 42.90
CA GLN A 53 28.36 -45.86 41.58
C GLN A 53 29.46 -44.80 41.62
N TYR A 54 29.84 -44.29 42.80
CA TYR A 54 30.94 -43.32 42.93
C TYR A 54 31.86 -43.74 44.06
N GLN A 55 32.76 -44.68 43.77
CA GLN A 55 33.78 -45.13 44.73
C GLN A 55 34.86 -44.05 44.98
N GLU A 56 34.92 -43.01 44.17
CA GLU A 56 35.87 -41.89 44.30
C GLU A 56 35.38 -40.83 45.31
N ASP A 57 34.08 -40.53 45.35
CA ASP A 57 33.47 -39.60 46.31
C ASP A 57 33.37 -40.17 47.74
N ALA A 58 33.47 -41.49 47.89
CA ALA A 58 33.46 -42.15 49.19
C ALA A 58 34.72 -41.84 50.02
N SER A 59 35.87 -41.62 49.38
CA SER A 59 37.09 -41.16 50.06
C SER A 59 36.92 -39.76 50.65
N ASP A 60 36.31 -38.85 49.89
CA ASP A 60 36.07 -37.47 50.30
C ASP A 60 35.00 -37.38 51.38
N MET A 61 33.93 -38.18 51.30
CA MET A 61 32.91 -38.30 52.36
C MET A 61 33.44 -38.95 53.65
N LYS A 62 34.36 -39.93 53.54
CA LYS A 62 35.05 -40.54 54.70
C LYS A 62 36.05 -39.57 55.34
N ASP A 63 36.55 -38.60 54.59
CA ASP A 63 37.33 -37.49 55.12
C ASP A 63 36.42 -36.41 55.74
N MET A 64 35.24 -36.14 55.17
CA MET A 64 34.23 -35.22 55.73
C MET A 64 33.80 -35.62 57.16
N SER A 65 33.72 -36.91 57.46
CA SER A 65 33.42 -37.42 58.82
C SER A 65 34.54 -37.19 59.85
N LYS A 66 35.75 -36.78 59.43
CA LYS A 66 36.86 -36.40 60.31
C LYS A 66 36.89 -34.90 60.62
N TYR A 67 36.18 -34.08 59.84
CA TYR A 67 36.15 -32.64 60.04
C TYR A 67 35.09 -32.25 61.07
N LYS A 68 35.42 -31.28 61.92
CA LYS A 68 34.44 -30.69 62.83
C LYS A 68 33.28 -30.11 62.00
N PRO A 69 32.01 -30.23 62.44
CA PRO A 69 30.83 -29.77 61.68
C PRO A 69 30.94 -28.34 61.13
N HIS A 70 31.67 -27.48 61.84
CA HIS A 70 31.92 -26.10 61.43
C HIS A 70 32.72 -25.95 60.11
N ILE A 71 33.64 -26.87 59.82
CA ILE A 71 34.47 -26.82 58.61
C ILE A 71 33.64 -27.19 57.37
N LEU A 72 32.80 -28.21 57.48
CA LEU A 72 31.89 -28.65 56.41
C LEU A 72 30.91 -27.53 56.06
N LEU A 73 30.29 -26.91 57.08
CA LEU A 73 29.42 -25.76 56.88
C LEU A 73 30.16 -24.58 56.23
N SER A 74 31.43 -24.34 56.57
CA SER A 74 32.22 -23.28 55.92
C SER A 74 32.48 -23.57 54.44
N GLN A 75 32.72 -24.84 54.10
CA GLN A 75 32.94 -25.29 52.72
C GLN A 75 31.65 -25.18 51.90
N GLU A 76 30.53 -25.69 52.41
CA GLU A 76 29.22 -25.58 51.75
C GLU A 76 28.81 -24.12 51.56
N ASN A 77 29.03 -23.26 52.56
CA ASN A 77 28.78 -21.82 52.42
C ASN A 77 29.67 -21.16 51.36
N THR A 78 30.86 -21.70 51.09
CA THR A 78 31.73 -21.19 50.02
C THR A 78 31.17 -21.60 48.66
N GLN A 79 30.81 -22.87 48.48
CA GLN A 79 30.16 -23.35 47.26
C GLN A 79 28.86 -22.60 46.95
N ILE A 80 28.05 -22.32 47.98
CA ILE A 80 26.82 -21.51 47.83
C ILE A 80 27.16 -20.10 47.33
N ARG A 81 28.20 -19.45 47.86
CA ARG A 81 28.61 -18.11 47.41
C ARG A 81 29.11 -18.13 45.97
N ASP A 82 29.87 -19.16 45.59
CA ASP A 82 30.41 -19.30 44.24
C ASP A 82 29.28 -19.53 43.23
N LEU A 83 28.33 -20.41 43.53
CA LEU A 83 27.14 -20.63 42.69
C LEU A 83 26.28 -19.36 42.60
N GLN A 84 26.14 -18.59 43.68
CA GLN A 84 25.42 -17.32 43.64
C GLN A 84 26.17 -16.27 42.80
N GLN A 85 27.50 -16.29 42.80
CA GLN A 85 28.31 -15.42 41.95
C GLN A 85 28.16 -15.82 40.48
N GLU A 86 28.28 -17.10 40.15
CA GLU A 86 28.08 -17.60 38.80
C GLU A 86 26.67 -17.29 38.27
N ASN A 87 25.64 -17.48 39.09
CA ASN A 87 24.27 -17.09 38.71
C ASN A 87 24.18 -15.58 38.42
N ARG A 88 24.83 -14.72 39.21
CA ARG A 88 24.87 -13.27 38.93
C ARG A 88 25.56 -12.98 37.59
N GLU A 89 26.68 -13.63 37.32
CA GLU A 89 27.42 -13.45 36.06
C GLU A 89 26.61 -13.94 34.86
N LEU A 90 25.89 -15.07 34.98
CA LEU A 90 24.98 -15.55 33.95
C LEU A 90 23.83 -14.56 33.69
N TRP A 91 23.27 -13.95 34.74
CA TRP A 91 22.24 -12.92 34.59
C TRP A 91 22.77 -11.69 33.84
N VAL A 92 23.97 -11.21 34.19
CA VAL A 92 24.60 -10.07 33.50
C VAL A 92 24.90 -10.42 32.04
N SER A 93 25.48 -11.59 31.76
CA SER A 93 25.77 -12.02 30.39
C SER A 93 24.51 -12.16 29.54
N LEU A 94 23.39 -12.62 30.13
CA LEU A 94 22.11 -12.70 29.45
C LEU A 94 21.59 -11.31 29.07
N GLU A 95 21.66 -10.35 29.99
CA GLU A 95 21.27 -8.95 29.76
C GLU A 95 22.11 -8.33 28.64
N GLU A 96 23.45 -8.47 28.70
CA GLU A 96 24.36 -7.95 27.67
C GLU A 96 24.09 -8.56 26.28
N HIS A 97 23.77 -9.85 26.21
CA HIS A 97 23.37 -10.50 24.95
C HIS A 97 22.04 -9.96 24.43
N GLN A 98 21.09 -9.66 25.31
CA GLN A 98 19.79 -9.11 24.94
C GLN A 98 19.93 -7.69 24.39
N ASP A 99 20.76 -6.85 25.01
CA ASP A 99 21.12 -5.52 24.53
C ASP A 99 21.83 -5.56 23.17
N ALA A 100 22.79 -6.49 23.00
CA ALA A 100 23.50 -6.67 21.74
C ALA A 100 22.54 -7.06 20.60
N LEU A 101 21.60 -7.97 20.86
CA LEU A 101 20.58 -8.37 19.90
C LEU A 101 19.64 -7.20 19.56
N GLU A 102 19.20 -6.42 20.54
CA GLU A 102 18.37 -5.25 20.29
C GLU A 102 19.08 -4.25 19.37
N LEU A 103 20.36 -3.97 19.64
CA LEU A 103 21.17 -3.07 18.82
C LEU A 103 21.31 -3.59 17.39
N ILE A 104 21.64 -4.87 17.20
CA ILE A 104 21.78 -5.50 15.88
C ILE A 104 20.46 -5.42 15.13
N MET A 105 19.35 -5.79 15.78
CA MET A 105 18.02 -5.75 15.16
C MET A 105 17.57 -4.32 14.82
N SER A 106 17.90 -3.34 15.66
CA SER A 106 17.66 -1.91 15.39
C SER A 106 18.45 -1.43 14.16
N LYS A 107 19.73 -1.78 14.05
CA LYS A 107 20.58 -1.47 12.90
C LYS A 107 20.08 -2.16 11.63
N TYR A 108 19.72 -3.43 11.71
CA TYR A 108 19.16 -4.20 10.59
C TYR A 108 17.89 -3.56 10.05
N ARG A 109 16.94 -3.21 10.93
CA ARG A 109 15.70 -2.52 10.53
C ARG A 109 15.99 -1.19 9.83
N LYS A 110 16.91 -0.38 10.37
CA LYS A 110 17.32 0.89 9.75
C LYS A 110 17.92 0.70 8.35
N GLN A 111 18.82 -0.28 8.20
CA GLN A 111 19.43 -0.58 6.90
C GLN A 111 18.40 -1.08 5.88
N MET A 112 17.47 -1.94 6.30
CA MET A 112 16.40 -2.43 5.42
C MET A 112 15.50 -1.29 4.94
N LEU A 113 15.11 -0.38 5.83
CA LEU A 113 14.33 0.80 5.47
C LEU A 113 15.07 1.69 4.48
N GLN A 114 16.37 1.96 4.71
CA GLN A 114 17.19 2.72 3.77
C GLN A 114 17.27 2.05 2.39
N LEU A 115 17.46 0.73 2.35
CA LEU A 115 17.53 -0.03 1.11
C LEU A 115 16.19 -0.04 0.36
N MET A 116 15.06 -0.18 1.08
CA MET A 116 13.72 -0.07 0.51
C MET A 116 13.48 1.31 -0.10
N VAL A 117 13.86 2.39 0.59
CA VAL A 117 13.74 3.75 0.06
C VAL A 117 14.62 3.95 -1.17
N ALA A 118 15.90 3.58 -1.10
CA ALA A 118 16.83 3.70 -2.22
C ALA A 118 16.36 2.92 -3.45
N LYS A 119 15.83 1.71 -3.25
CA LYS A 119 15.26 0.92 -4.35
C LYS A 119 14.00 1.55 -4.92
N LYS A 120 13.10 2.05 -4.07
CA LYS A 120 11.85 2.71 -4.50
C LYS A 120 12.11 4.02 -5.24
N THR A 121 13.10 4.82 -4.83
CA THR A 121 13.47 6.05 -5.53
C THR A 121 14.02 5.74 -6.91
N VAL A 122 14.89 4.72 -7.04
CA VAL A 122 15.46 4.33 -8.34
C VAL A 122 14.39 3.81 -9.31
N ASP A 123 13.36 3.12 -8.82
CA ASP A 123 12.27 2.60 -9.67
C ASP A 123 11.27 3.70 -10.07
N ALA A 124 11.02 4.67 -9.19
CA ALA A 124 10.05 5.74 -9.43
C ALA A 124 10.63 6.93 -10.23
N GLU A 125 11.91 7.24 -10.08
CA GLU A 125 12.58 8.37 -10.74
C GLU A 125 12.53 8.34 -12.28
N PRO A 126 12.83 7.23 -12.98
CA PRO A 126 12.73 7.19 -14.44
C PRO A 126 11.29 7.34 -14.93
N VAL A 127 10.32 6.77 -14.21
CA VAL A 127 8.88 6.89 -14.52
C VAL A 127 8.40 8.33 -14.35
N LEU A 128 8.78 8.98 -13.24
CA LEU A 128 8.46 10.38 -13.00
C LEU A 128 9.09 11.29 -14.06
N LYS A 129 10.35 11.04 -14.43
CA LYS A 129 11.05 11.81 -15.46
C LYS A 129 10.39 11.65 -16.84
N ALA A 130 9.97 10.44 -17.20
CA ALA A 130 9.25 10.17 -18.44
C ALA A 130 7.88 10.86 -18.46
N HIS A 131 7.14 10.86 -17.34
CA HIS A 131 5.89 11.61 -17.23
C HIS A 131 6.09 13.11 -17.34
N GLN A 132 7.14 13.67 -16.73
CA GLN A 132 7.47 15.09 -16.84
C GLN A 132 7.82 15.48 -18.28
N SER A 133 8.65 14.69 -18.97
CA SER A 133 8.99 14.98 -20.37
C SER A 133 7.78 14.90 -21.28
N HIS A 134 6.93 13.88 -21.13
CA HIS A 134 5.70 13.78 -21.91
C HIS A 134 4.71 14.89 -21.60
N SER A 135 4.59 15.31 -20.34
CA SER A 135 3.75 16.46 -19.97
C SER A 135 4.23 17.74 -20.67
N ALA A 136 5.54 17.99 -20.69
CA ALA A 136 6.11 19.15 -21.37
C ALA A 136 5.93 19.09 -22.90
N GLU A 137 6.03 17.91 -23.51
CA GLU A 137 5.75 17.70 -24.94
C GLU A 137 4.28 17.98 -25.27
N ILE A 138 3.35 17.53 -24.42
CA ILE A 138 1.91 17.79 -24.58
C ILE A 138 1.62 19.29 -24.46
N GLU A 139 2.18 19.96 -23.46
CA GLU A 139 2.06 21.42 -23.31
C GLU A 139 2.56 22.15 -24.57
N SER A 140 3.72 21.76 -25.09
CA SER A 140 4.27 22.35 -26.32
C SER A 140 3.36 22.11 -27.54
N GLN A 141 2.72 20.94 -27.64
CA GLN A 141 1.74 20.68 -28.69
C GLN A 141 0.49 21.54 -28.55
N ILE A 142 0.01 21.75 -27.32
CA ILE A 142 -1.15 22.62 -27.04
C ILE A 142 -0.84 24.04 -27.50
N ASP A 143 0.32 24.59 -27.14
CA ASP A 143 0.74 25.94 -27.54
C ASP A 143 0.75 26.07 -29.07
N ARG A 144 1.28 25.05 -29.77
CA ARG A 144 1.33 25.04 -31.24
C ARG A 144 -0.07 24.97 -31.88
N ILE A 145 -1.00 24.23 -31.27
CA ILE A 145 -2.39 24.19 -31.71
C ILE A 145 -3.05 25.56 -31.50
N CYS A 146 -2.76 26.24 -30.37
CA CYS A 146 -3.25 27.59 -30.09
C CYS A 146 -2.74 28.59 -31.13
N GLU A 147 -1.44 28.61 -31.41
CA GLU A 147 -0.83 29.45 -32.46
C GLU A 147 -1.47 29.18 -33.82
N MET A 148 -1.63 27.91 -34.19
CA MET A 148 -2.29 27.53 -35.44
C MET A 148 -3.75 28.00 -35.48
N GLY A 149 -4.47 27.94 -34.36
CA GLY A 149 -5.82 28.47 -34.24
C GLY A 149 -5.89 30.00 -34.41
N GLU A 150 -4.87 30.75 -34.00
CA GLU A 150 -4.76 32.18 -34.27
C GLU A 150 -4.51 32.45 -35.76
N VAL A 151 -3.56 31.75 -36.37
CA VAL A 151 -3.26 31.87 -37.81
C VAL A 151 -4.49 31.54 -38.65
N MET A 152 -5.20 30.45 -38.34
CA MET A 152 -6.38 30.01 -39.06
C MET A 152 -7.52 31.03 -38.93
N ARG A 153 -7.76 31.59 -37.74
CA ARG A 153 -8.74 32.69 -37.57
C ARG A 153 -8.35 33.92 -38.38
N LYS A 154 -7.06 34.27 -38.42
CA LYS A 154 -6.62 35.43 -39.20
C LYS A 154 -6.78 35.21 -40.69
N ALA A 155 -6.48 34.02 -41.19
CA ALA A 155 -6.68 33.66 -42.60
C ALA A 155 -8.17 33.77 -42.98
N VAL A 156 -9.07 33.20 -42.17
CA VAL A 156 -10.52 33.31 -42.39
C VAL A 156 -10.97 34.77 -42.42
N GLN A 157 -10.52 35.59 -41.47
CA GLN A 157 -10.88 37.01 -41.44
C GLN A 157 -10.42 37.76 -42.70
N VAL A 158 -9.20 37.50 -43.17
CA VAL A 158 -8.66 38.11 -44.38
C VAL A 158 -9.44 37.67 -45.62
N ASP A 159 -9.82 36.39 -45.69
CA ASP A 159 -10.62 35.85 -46.78
C ASP A 159 -12.04 36.43 -46.79
N ASP A 160 -12.68 36.57 -45.63
CA ASP A 160 -13.99 37.22 -45.49
C ASP A 160 -13.94 38.69 -45.94
N ASP A 161 -12.94 39.45 -45.48
CA ASP A 161 -12.74 40.85 -45.88
C ASP A 161 -12.52 40.97 -47.40
N GLN A 162 -11.79 40.03 -47.98
CA GLN A 162 -11.53 40.00 -49.42
C GLN A 162 -12.78 39.62 -50.21
N PHE A 163 -13.58 38.67 -49.70
CA PHE A 163 -14.85 38.26 -50.28
C PHE A 163 -15.83 39.45 -50.34
N CYS A 164 -15.97 40.21 -49.24
CA CYS A 164 -16.81 41.41 -49.22
C CYS A 164 -16.39 42.42 -50.29
N LYS A 165 -15.09 42.72 -50.42
CA LYS A 165 -14.59 43.64 -51.46
C LYS A 165 -14.88 43.17 -52.88
N ILE A 166 -14.74 41.87 -53.13
CA ILE A 166 -15.06 41.28 -54.43
C ILE A 166 -16.56 41.41 -54.71
N GLN A 167 -17.40 41.10 -53.73
CA GLN A 167 -18.85 41.19 -53.85
C GLN A 167 -19.33 42.63 -54.12
N GLU A 168 -18.79 43.62 -53.41
CA GLU A 168 -19.07 45.04 -53.64
C GLU A 168 -18.70 45.48 -55.05
N LYS A 169 -17.49 45.11 -55.51
CA LYS A 169 -17.01 45.45 -56.86
C LYS A 169 -17.85 44.78 -57.94
N LEU A 170 -18.28 43.55 -57.71
CA LEU A 170 -19.16 42.82 -58.62
C LEU A 170 -20.52 43.51 -58.74
N ALA A 171 -21.14 43.88 -57.61
CA ALA A 171 -22.40 44.63 -57.60
C ALA A 171 -22.27 46.00 -58.30
N GLN A 172 -21.15 46.70 -58.11
CA GLN A 172 -20.87 47.97 -58.78
C GLN A 172 -20.79 47.79 -60.30
N LEU A 173 -20.06 46.78 -60.79
CA LEU A 173 -19.92 46.48 -62.21
C LEU A 173 -21.24 45.99 -62.83
N GLU A 174 -22.07 45.28 -62.08
CA GLU A 174 -23.42 44.87 -62.52
C GLU A 174 -24.33 46.08 -62.70
N LEU A 175 -24.30 47.04 -61.77
CA LEU A 175 -25.06 48.27 -61.84
C LEU A 175 -24.58 49.13 -63.03
N GLU A 176 -23.28 49.33 -63.19
CA GLU A 176 -22.70 50.07 -64.31
C GLU A 176 -23.06 49.40 -65.66
N ASN A 177 -22.97 48.07 -65.76
CA ASN A 177 -23.40 47.36 -66.97
C ASN A 177 -24.87 47.56 -67.28
N LYS A 178 -25.72 47.60 -66.25
CA LYS A 178 -27.15 47.85 -66.40
C LYS A 178 -27.40 49.26 -66.92
N GLU A 179 -26.78 50.27 -66.30
CA GLU A 179 -26.89 51.68 -66.72
C GLU A 179 -26.37 51.89 -68.14
N LEU A 180 -25.22 51.30 -68.50
CA LEU A 180 -24.66 51.37 -69.85
C LEU A 180 -25.61 50.76 -70.88
N ARG A 181 -26.27 49.63 -70.56
CA ARG A 181 -27.29 49.01 -71.42
C ARG A 181 -28.53 49.88 -71.56
N GLU A 182 -28.98 50.52 -70.48
CA GLU A 182 -30.11 51.46 -70.50
C GLU A 182 -29.80 52.69 -71.36
N LEU A 183 -28.62 53.30 -71.19
CA LEU A 183 -28.13 54.40 -72.04
C LEU A 183 -28.06 53.99 -73.52
N LEU A 184 -27.58 52.78 -73.79
CA LEU A 184 -27.53 52.24 -75.15
C LEU A 184 -28.94 52.05 -75.73
N SER A 185 -29.92 51.58 -74.94
CA SER A 185 -31.32 51.49 -75.35
C SER A 185 -31.87 52.87 -75.73
N ILE A 186 -31.72 53.87 -74.85
CA ILE A 186 -32.18 55.25 -75.08
C ILE A 186 -31.56 55.84 -76.36
N SER A 187 -30.24 55.67 -76.54
CA SER A 187 -29.55 56.17 -77.73
C SER A 187 -30.02 55.47 -79.01
N SER A 188 -30.28 54.17 -78.96
CA SER A 188 -30.81 53.40 -80.10
C SER A 188 -32.25 53.77 -80.46
N GLU A 189 -33.09 54.06 -79.45
CA GLU A 189 -34.45 54.56 -79.62
C GLU A 189 -34.42 55.98 -80.20
N SER A 190 -33.51 56.85 -79.73
CA SER A 190 -33.35 58.21 -80.26
C SER A 190 -32.87 58.25 -81.72
N LEU A 191 -32.04 57.28 -82.15
CA LEU A 191 -31.59 57.11 -83.53
C LEU A 191 -32.70 56.60 -84.45
N GLN A 192 -33.66 55.82 -83.95
CA GLN A 192 -34.83 55.40 -84.74
C GLN A 192 -35.77 56.59 -85.07
N VAL A 193 -35.68 57.71 -84.36
CA VAL A 193 -36.48 58.93 -84.63
C VAL A 193 -35.83 59.86 -85.67
N GLN A 194 -34.61 59.57 -86.17
CA GLN A 194 -34.04 60.28 -87.32
C GLN A 194 -34.16 59.46 -88.62
N PRO A 195 -34.97 59.88 -89.61
CA PRO A 195 -35.08 59.17 -90.87
C PRO A 195 -33.87 59.51 -91.75
N MET A 196 -32.82 58.69 -91.70
CA MET A 196 -31.69 58.81 -92.62
C MET A 196 -31.82 57.84 -93.80
N LEU A 197 -31.77 58.44 -94.99
CA LEU A 197 -32.04 57.88 -96.31
C LEU A 197 -31.18 56.66 -96.68
N LYS A 198 -31.83 55.74 -97.40
CA LYS A 198 -31.26 54.62 -98.16
C LYS A 198 -30.02 55.03 -98.97
N ARG A 199 -28.91 54.30 -98.79
CA ARG A 199 -27.99 53.96 -99.91
C ARG A 199 -27.77 52.44 -99.96
N ARG A 200 -28.18 51.86 -101.09
CA ARG A 200 -27.92 50.47 -101.50
C ARG A 200 -26.43 50.28 -101.82
N GLY A 201 -25.86 49.15 -101.40
CA GLY A 201 -24.59 48.61 -101.89
C GLY A 201 -24.40 47.17 -101.43
N LEU A 202 -24.40 46.22 -102.38
CA LEU A 202 -24.15 44.79 -102.19
C LEU A 202 -22.67 44.51 -101.91
N TYR A 203 -22.35 43.58 -101.00
CA TYR A 203 -21.37 42.52 -101.25
C TYR A 203 -21.60 41.28 -100.37
N LYS A 204 -21.10 40.16 -100.89
CA LYS A 204 -21.44 38.75 -100.67
C LYS A 204 -20.55 38.04 -99.64
N THR A 205 -21.13 36.99 -99.02
CA THR A 205 -20.60 35.66 -98.61
C THR A 205 -19.31 35.53 -97.78
N CYS A 206 -19.38 34.82 -96.64
CA CYS A 206 -18.85 33.44 -96.47
C CYS A 206 -19.10 32.91 -95.03
N THR A 207 -19.66 31.71 -94.95
CA THR A 207 -19.64 30.79 -93.78
C THR A 207 -18.27 30.06 -93.74
N PRO A 208 -17.79 29.50 -92.59
CA PRO A 208 -18.29 28.20 -92.12
C PRO A 208 -18.33 27.98 -90.59
N ALA A 209 -18.99 26.86 -90.28
CA ALA A 209 -19.21 26.20 -89.01
C ALA A 209 -17.97 26.00 -88.12
N GLY A 210 -18.19 25.89 -86.81
CA GLY A 210 -17.17 25.53 -85.81
C GLY A 210 -17.77 25.25 -84.44
N ASN A 211 -18.35 24.07 -84.30
CA ASN A 211 -18.80 23.44 -83.06
C ASN A 211 -17.63 23.25 -82.07
N LEU A 212 -17.72 23.74 -80.84
CA LEU A 212 -16.95 23.20 -79.69
C LEU A 212 -17.69 23.51 -78.38
N GLY A 213 -18.43 22.52 -77.89
CA GLY A 213 -18.88 22.46 -76.51
C GLY A 213 -17.70 22.30 -75.56
N GLY A 214 -17.61 23.18 -74.57
CA GLY A 214 -16.73 23.04 -73.41
C GLY A 214 -17.53 22.51 -72.23
N HIS A 215 -17.39 21.22 -71.95
CA HIS A 215 -17.88 20.58 -70.73
C HIS A 215 -17.21 21.22 -69.50
N LEU A 216 -18.00 21.87 -68.66
CA LEU A 216 -17.63 22.26 -67.31
C LEU A 216 -17.57 20.97 -66.46
N ARG A 217 -16.39 20.36 -66.32
CA ARG A 217 -16.18 19.31 -65.31
C ARG A 217 -16.16 19.96 -63.94
N ILE A 218 -17.27 19.86 -63.23
CA ILE A 218 -17.31 19.97 -61.78
C ILE A 218 -16.65 18.70 -61.24
N LEU A 219 -15.45 18.83 -60.67
CA LEU A 219 -14.85 17.78 -59.83
C LEU A 219 -15.54 17.83 -58.46
N PRO A 220 -16.09 16.72 -57.94
CA PRO A 220 -16.46 16.64 -56.54
C PRO A 220 -15.21 16.28 -55.72
N THR A 221 -14.74 17.21 -54.90
CA THR A 221 -13.74 16.92 -53.84
C THR A 221 -14.49 16.49 -52.58
N THR A 222 -14.99 15.26 -52.55
CA THR A 222 -15.38 14.60 -51.30
C THR A 222 -14.16 13.85 -50.77
N VAL A 223 -13.42 14.47 -49.85
CA VAL A 223 -12.50 13.75 -48.97
C VAL A 223 -13.35 13.13 -47.85
N ALA A 224 -13.27 11.80 -47.78
CA ALA A 224 -13.91 10.99 -46.75
C ALA A 224 -13.34 11.33 -45.37
N ILE A 225 -14.23 11.62 -44.43
CA ILE A 225 -13.94 11.52 -42.99
C ILE A 225 -14.31 10.09 -42.60
N SER A 226 -13.30 9.26 -42.41
CA SER A 226 -13.41 7.98 -41.72
C SER A 226 -13.64 8.25 -40.24
N SER A 227 -14.86 8.00 -39.78
CA SER A 227 -15.15 7.78 -38.37
C SER A 227 -14.49 6.47 -37.93
N LEU A 228 -13.52 6.58 -37.02
CA LEU A 228 -13.07 5.52 -36.13
C LEU A 228 -13.77 5.77 -34.79
N GLU A 229 -14.87 5.06 -34.57
CA GLU A 229 -15.29 4.56 -33.25
C GLU A 229 -15.26 3.03 -33.31
#